data_AF-A0AAN5CE91-F1
#
_entry.id   AF-A0AAN5CE91-F1
#
_cell.length_a   1.000
_cell.length_b   1.000
_cell.length_c   1.000
_cell.angle_alpha   90.00
_cell.angle_beta   90.00
_cell.angle_gamma   90.00
#
_symmetry.space_group_name_H-M   'P 1'
#
loop_
_entity.id
_entity.type
_entity.pdbx_description
1 polymer ?
#
loop_
_entity_poly.entity_id
_entity_poly.type
_entity_poly.pdbx_seq_one_letter_code
_entity_poly.pdbx_strand_id
1 'polypeptide(L)'
;GKKEKREKRVGYKCQVFNVLSLCSEPFTMEPDALQFLAAHSFDFNRYVRQGVPYHAAHQSTKSCPLRSLLDELLSPRAPIALHNGLVDLVFLYAHLYTTPPPTLSQFIADLADLFPSEEEEQEDGVAPVVDSKYVAEYQERMPASYLEYVFRRSQRDNFLEAKEGRVHVKMSFRGNVMELVPSSSLERVDCSLPEGFPDHAIDARRANERLCAQFANHGFCRKGTACKQAHDVDLALDVEKIKSEKARRRRKRRLEAQAGLEKSEDKEDGVSMASSGEKEEGTDDSQKRQPFSVTGAHRAGVDAFMTGFSVLYHARMTLLKEGSLPTAITNRIPLSGKDRPLHLVPSRLVECSAAHRDRVMLVRAARKKADASRVSV
;
A
#
# COMPACT_ATOMS: atom_id res chain seq x y z
N GLY A 1 -4.34 36.69 22.07
CA GLY A 1 -3.87 35.31 22.24
C GLY A 1 -3.67 34.66 20.90
N LYS A 2 -2.44 34.28 20.54
CA LYS A 2 -2.17 33.47 19.35
C LYS A 2 -2.84 32.11 19.58
N LYS A 3 -3.94 31.82 18.87
CA LYS A 3 -4.43 30.44 18.74
C LYS A 3 -3.29 29.61 18.18
N GLU A 4 -2.73 28.70 18.96
CA GLU A 4 -1.78 27.71 18.47
C GLU A 4 -2.43 27.02 17.27
N LYS A 5 -1.80 27.19 16.10
CA LYS A 5 -2.23 26.54 14.86
C LYS A 5 -2.04 25.04 15.10
N ARG A 6 -3.13 24.32 15.41
CA ARG A 6 -3.13 22.85 15.48
C ARG A 6 -2.44 22.32 14.24
N GLU A 7 -1.44 21.48 14.46
CA GLU A 7 -0.57 21.02 13.39
C GLU A 7 -1.38 20.11 12.44
N LYS A 8 -1.51 20.52 11.18
CA LYS A 8 -2.26 19.76 10.15
C LYS A 8 -1.43 18.58 9.61
N ARG A 9 -0.71 17.87 10.47
CA ARG A 9 0.14 16.75 10.09
C ARG A 9 -0.15 15.55 10.97
N VAL A 10 -0.19 14.38 10.37
CA VAL A 10 -0.21 13.10 11.08
C VAL A 10 1.18 12.48 10.95
N GLY A 11 1.93 12.48 12.06
CA GLY A 11 3.33 12.06 12.08
C GLY A 11 3.50 10.60 12.48
N TYR A 12 4.26 9.82 11.70
CA TYR A 12 4.67 8.46 12.11
C TYR A 12 6.18 8.26 12.01
N LYS A 13 6.67 7.38 12.88
CA LYS A 13 7.99 6.76 12.76
C LYS A 13 7.83 5.46 12.00
N CYS A 14 8.62 5.27 10.95
CA CYS A 14 8.56 4.09 10.09
C CYS A 14 9.86 3.31 10.21
N GLN A 15 9.73 2.00 10.41
CA GLN A 15 10.81 1.03 10.31
C GLN A 15 10.34 -0.09 9.40
N VAL A 16 11.20 -0.52 8.49
CA VAL A 16 10.90 -1.52 7.47
C VAL A 16 11.83 -2.70 7.68
N PHE A 17 11.25 -3.90 7.78
CA PHE A 17 11.99 -5.13 7.96
C PHE A 17 11.70 -6.06 6.78
N ASN A 18 12.74 -6.70 6.24
CA ASN A 18 12.61 -7.81 5.31
C ASN A 18 12.89 -9.10 6.07
N VAL A 19 11.88 -9.96 6.19
CA VAL A 19 12.02 -11.29 6.82
C VAL A 19 12.04 -12.34 5.73
N LEU A 20 13.19 -12.99 5.56
CA LEU A 20 13.35 -14.07 4.61
C LEU A 20 13.02 -15.39 5.31
N SER A 21 11.94 -16.06 4.92
CA SER A 21 11.44 -17.29 5.55
C SER A 21 11.50 -18.47 4.60
N LEU A 22 11.89 -19.65 5.08
CA LEU A 22 11.98 -20.87 4.27
C LEU A 22 11.14 -21.97 4.88
N CYS A 23 10.13 -22.45 4.14
CA CYS A 23 9.34 -23.60 4.58
C CYS A 23 10.23 -24.84 4.55
N SER A 24 10.26 -25.58 5.66
CA SER A 24 11.05 -26.80 5.82
C SER A 24 10.32 -28.05 5.32
N GLU A 25 9.06 -27.91 4.92
CA GLU A 25 8.24 -28.96 4.31
C GLU A 25 8.29 -28.83 2.78
N PRO A 26 8.05 -29.91 2.01
CA PRO A 26 7.92 -29.82 0.57
C PRO A 26 6.81 -28.85 0.15
N PHE A 27 7.09 -27.96 -0.79
CA PHE A 27 6.12 -27.00 -1.32
C PHE A 27 6.32 -26.80 -2.82
N THR A 28 5.27 -26.30 -3.48
CA THR A 28 5.26 -26.04 -4.91
C THR A 28 5.67 -24.60 -5.19
N MET A 29 6.46 -24.40 -6.24
CA MET A 29 6.78 -23.09 -6.78
C MET A 29 6.26 -22.99 -8.22
N GLU A 30 5.60 -21.88 -8.54
CA GLU A 30 5.18 -21.59 -9.91
C GLU A 30 6.37 -21.03 -10.71
N PRO A 31 6.68 -21.56 -11.91
CA PRO A 31 7.81 -21.09 -12.71
C PRO A 31 7.76 -19.60 -13.05
N ASP A 32 6.57 -19.07 -13.34
CA ASP A 32 6.39 -17.67 -13.70
C ASP A 32 6.64 -16.74 -12.51
N ALA A 33 6.22 -17.15 -11.31
CA ALA A 33 6.49 -16.42 -10.07
C ALA A 33 8.00 -16.40 -9.75
N LEU A 34 8.70 -17.52 -9.96
CA LEU A 34 10.16 -17.59 -9.80
C LEU A 34 10.90 -16.67 -10.77
N GLN A 35 10.52 -16.70 -12.04
CA GLN A 35 11.09 -15.82 -13.06
C GLN A 35 10.82 -14.35 -12.73
N PHE A 36 9.62 -14.02 -12.28
CA PHE A 36 9.26 -12.68 -11.85
C PHE A 36 10.15 -12.23 -10.70
N LEU A 37 10.28 -13.02 -9.64
CA LEU A 37 11.14 -12.68 -8.50
C LEU A 37 12.60 -12.51 -8.91
N ALA A 38 13.12 -13.40 -9.77
CA ALA A 38 14.49 -13.31 -10.29
C ALA A 38 14.70 -12.01 -11.07
N ALA A 39 13.76 -11.66 -11.95
CA ALA A 39 13.81 -10.42 -12.73
C ALA A 39 13.78 -9.16 -11.86
N HIS A 40 13.20 -9.25 -10.66
CA HIS A 40 13.13 -8.16 -9.67
C HIS A 40 14.19 -8.26 -8.58
N SER A 41 15.32 -8.91 -8.88
CA SER A 41 16.50 -8.97 -8.00
C SER A 41 16.29 -9.71 -6.68
N PHE A 42 15.33 -10.64 -6.62
CA PHE A 42 15.21 -11.54 -5.49
C PHE A 42 16.42 -12.51 -5.46
N ASP A 43 17.13 -12.54 -4.33
CA ASP A 43 18.31 -13.37 -4.17
C ASP A 43 17.92 -14.77 -3.67
N PHE A 44 17.68 -15.69 -4.61
CA PHE A 44 17.39 -17.09 -4.31
C PHE A 44 18.53 -17.81 -3.58
N ASN A 45 19.78 -17.40 -3.82
CA ASN A 45 20.92 -18.00 -3.14
C ASN A 45 20.91 -17.61 -1.66
N ARG A 46 20.61 -16.36 -1.34
CA ARG A 46 20.40 -15.89 0.03
C ARG A 46 19.18 -16.55 0.66
N TYR A 47 18.07 -16.69 -0.08
CA TYR A 47 16.87 -17.39 0.37
C TYR A 47 17.16 -18.81 0.84
N VAL A 48 17.83 -19.62 0.00
CA VAL A 48 18.14 -21.00 0.33
C VAL A 48 19.14 -21.11 1.50
N ARG A 49 20.13 -20.21 1.59
CA ARG A 49 21.19 -20.30 2.60
C ARG A 49 20.85 -19.67 3.95
N GLN A 50 20.02 -18.62 3.95
CA GLN A 50 19.80 -17.75 5.12
C GLN A 50 18.32 -17.59 5.48
N GLY A 51 17.40 -18.18 4.71
CA GLY A 51 15.98 -18.14 5.04
C GLY A 51 15.72 -18.75 6.42
N VAL A 52 14.97 -18.03 7.26
CA VAL A 52 14.59 -18.50 8.59
C VAL A 52 13.69 -19.72 8.42
N PRO A 53 14.13 -20.91 8.84
CA PRO A 53 13.37 -22.13 8.64
C PRO A 53 12.11 -22.11 9.49
N TYR A 54 11.00 -22.56 8.92
CA TYR A 54 9.77 -22.79 9.66
C TYR A 54 9.04 -24.05 9.18
N HIS A 55 8.19 -24.57 10.06
CA HIS A 55 7.21 -25.62 9.76
C HIS A 55 5.82 -25.03 9.87
N ALA A 56 4.89 -25.49 9.06
CA ALA A 56 3.53 -24.97 9.08
C ALA A 56 2.86 -25.30 10.43
N ALA A 57 2.08 -24.35 10.95
CA ALA A 57 1.45 -24.45 12.27
C ALA A 57 0.60 -25.73 12.42
N HIS A 58 -0.09 -26.13 11.35
CA HIS A 58 -0.92 -27.33 11.31
C HIS A 58 -0.13 -28.66 11.29
N GLN A 59 1.18 -28.62 11.01
CA GLN A 59 2.03 -29.81 10.89
C GLN A 59 3.01 -29.98 12.05
N SER A 60 3.26 -28.93 12.83
CA SER A 60 4.30 -28.96 13.87
C SER A 60 3.99 -28.06 15.07
N THR A 61 4.20 -28.61 16.27
CA THR A 61 4.14 -27.89 17.55
C THR A 61 5.50 -27.33 17.99
N LYS A 62 6.58 -27.55 17.23
CA LYS A 62 7.94 -27.10 17.59
C LYS A 62 8.04 -25.58 17.65
N SER A 63 8.78 -25.01 18.60
CA SER A 63 8.99 -23.56 18.64
C SER A 63 9.51 -23.03 17.29
N CYS A 64 8.88 -21.97 16.78
CA CYS A 64 9.23 -21.37 15.49
C CYS A 64 9.37 -19.85 15.69
N PRO A 65 10.53 -19.25 15.38
CA PRO A 65 10.74 -17.81 15.53
C PRO A 65 9.71 -16.96 14.79
N LEU A 66 9.25 -17.40 13.61
CA LEU A 66 8.24 -16.67 12.84
C LEU A 66 6.85 -16.71 13.49
N ARG A 67 6.53 -17.79 14.23
CA ARG A 67 5.29 -17.84 15.03
C ARG A 67 5.37 -16.91 16.22
N SER A 68 6.51 -16.88 16.89
CA SER A 68 6.76 -15.91 17.96
C SER A 68 6.69 -14.46 17.45
N LEU A 69 7.17 -14.20 16.23
CA LEU A 69 7.01 -12.89 15.58
C LEU A 69 5.54 -12.57 15.31
N LEU A 70 4.76 -13.51 14.77
CA LEU A 70 3.32 -13.31 14.57
C LEU A 70 2.60 -13.07 15.90
N ASP A 71 2.94 -13.81 16.94
CA ASP A 71 2.37 -13.62 18.27
C ASP A 71 2.67 -12.21 18.80
N GLU A 72 3.90 -11.71 18.61
CA GLU A 72 4.28 -10.35 18.97
C GLU A 72 3.56 -9.29 18.13
N LEU A 73 3.22 -9.58 16.87
CA LEU A 73 2.43 -8.68 16.02
C LEU A 73 0.95 -8.64 16.42
N LEU A 74 0.40 -9.76 16.89
CA LEU A 74 -1.01 -9.89 17.33
C LEU A 74 -1.22 -9.45 18.78
N SER A 75 -0.14 -9.41 19.58
CA SER A 75 -0.12 -8.99 20.98
C SER A 75 -0.56 -7.54 21.18
N PRO A 76 -0.05 -6.53 20.45
CA PRO A 76 -0.64 -5.21 20.48
C PRO A 76 -1.94 -5.21 19.68
N ARG A 77 -2.94 -4.41 20.11
CA ARG A 77 -4.16 -4.13 19.35
C ARG A 77 -3.90 -3.17 18.18
N ALA A 78 -2.83 -3.41 17.43
CA ALA A 78 -2.43 -2.59 16.29
C ALA A 78 -3.18 -3.06 15.03
N PRO A 79 -3.73 -2.14 14.21
CA PRO A 79 -4.31 -2.51 12.93
C PRO A 79 -3.26 -3.12 11.99
N ILE A 80 -3.65 -4.13 11.21
CA ILE A 80 -2.79 -4.74 10.18
C ILE A 80 -3.22 -4.23 8.80
N ALA A 81 -2.29 -3.57 8.11
CA ALA A 81 -2.50 -3.11 6.74
C ALA A 81 -2.04 -4.14 5.72
N LEU A 82 -2.85 -4.37 4.69
CA LEU A 82 -2.62 -5.32 3.60
C LEU A 82 -2.89 -4.66 2.24
N HIS A 83 -2.51 -5.31 1.16
CA HIS A 83 -2.88 -4.92 -0.19
C HIS A 83 -3.29 -6.15 -0.99
N ASN A 84 -4.58 -6.30 -1.31
CA ASN A 84 -5.11 -7.53 -1.92
C ASN A 84 -4.85 -8.77 -1.06
N GLY A 85 -4.97 -8.63 0.26
CA GLY A 85 -4.34 -9.51 1.25
C GLY A 85 -5.09 -10.78 1.62
N LEU A 86 -6.07 -11.23 0.83
CA LEU A 86 -6.78 -12.48 1.13
C LEU A 86 -5.81 -13.66 1.21
N VAL A 87 -4.92 -13.76 0.22
CA VAL A 87 -3.94 -14.84 0.14
C VAL A 87 -2.93 -14.71 1.29
N ASP A 88 -2.48 -13.49 1.60
CA ASP A 88 -1.59 -13.25 2.74
C ASP A 88 -2.22 -13.71 4.06
N LEU A 89 -3.49 -13.40 4.30
CA LEU A 89 -4.21 -13.84 5.49
C LEU A 89 -4.32 -15.37 5.56
N VAL A 90 -4.63 -16.03 4.44
CA VAL A 90 -4.66 -17.50 4.38
C VAL A 90 -3.28 -18.09 4.69
N PHE A 91 -2.21 -17.53 4.12
CA PHE A 91 -0.84 -18.00 4.37
C PHE A 91 -0.42 -17.79 5.83
N LEU A 92 -0.59 -16.57 6.37
CA LEU A 92 -0.29 -16.27 7.76
C LEU A 92 -1.07 -17.18 8.71
N TYR A 93 -2.35 -17.39 8.42
CA TYR A 93 -3.20 -18.26 9.23
C TYR A 93 -2.69 -19.71 9.20
N ALA A 94 -2.57 -20.30 8.01
CA ALA A 94 -2.26 -21.73 7.83
C ALA A 94 -0.83 -22.11 8.25
N HIS A 95 0.12 -21.20 8.06
CA HIS A 95 1.54 -21.47 8.28
C HIS A 95 2.03 -21.00 9.65
N LEU A 96 1.51 -19.89 10.18
CA LEU A 96 2.05 -19.27 11.38
C LEU A 96 1.06 -19.19 12.56
N TYR A 97 -0.24 -19.26 12.32
CA TYR A 97 -1.24 -19.14 13.38
C TYR A 97 -1.77 -20.50 13.87
N THR A 98 -2.55 -21.20 13.05
CA THR A 98 -3.17 -22.50 13.40
C THR A 98 -3.69 -23.24 12.15
N THR A 99 -4.32 -24.40 12.35
CA THR A 99 -4.90 -25.19 11.27
C THR A 99 -6.11 -24.51 10.63
N PRO A 100 -6.13 -24.29 9.29
CA PRO A 100 -7.27 -23.70 8.60
C PRO A 100 -8.55 -24.52 8.81
N PRO A 101 -9.71 -23.87 9.01
CA PRO A 101 -10.97 -24.58 9.11
C PRO A 101 -11.42 -25.14 7.77
N PRO A 102 -12.32 -26.15 7.77
CA PRO A 102 -12.76 -26.83 6.55
C PRO A 102 -13.68 -25.98 5.66
N THR A 103 -14.22 -24.87 6.18
CA THR A 103 -15.16 -24.02 5.44
C THR A 103 -14.72 -22.56 5.44
N LEU A 104 -15.02 -21.86 4.35
CA LEU A 104 -14.78 -20.42 4.23
C LEU A 104 -15.54 -19.63 5.32
N SER A 105 -16.76 -20.04 5.66
CA SER A 105 -17.56 -19.36 6.67
C SER A 105 -16.92 -19.43 8.07
N GLN A 106 -16.34 -20.58 8.43
CA GLN A 106 -15.57 -20.70 9.68
C GLN A 106 -14.27 -19.91 9.62
N PHE A 107 -13.60 -19.89 8.46
CA PHE A 107 -12.40 -19.07 8.28
C PHE A 107 -12.68 -17.58 8.49
N ILE A 108 -13.79 -17.08 7.95
CA ILE A 108 -14.25 -15.71 8.17
C ILE A 108 -14.57 -15.47 9.65
N ALA A 109 -15.25 -16.40 10.31
CA ALA A 109 -15.56 -16.30 11.74
C ALA A 109 -14.28 -16.21 12.58
N ASP A 110 -13.29 -17.06 12.30
CA ASP A 110 -11.99 -17.06 12.98
C ASP A 110 -11.24 -15.75 12.77
N LEU A 111 -11.21 -15.23 11.53
CA LEU A 111 -10.57 -13.95 11.24
C LEU A 111 -11.29 -12.77 11.88
N ALA A 112 -12.63 -12.77 11.92
CA ALA A 112 -13.41 -11.73 12.57
C ALA A 112 -13.17 -11.69 14.09
N ASP A 113 -13.04 -12.87 14.72
CA ASP A 113 -12.69 -12.99 16.14
C ASP A 113 -11.21 -12.61 16.41
N LEU A 114 -10.31 -12.89 15.47
CA LEU A 114 -8.90 -12.51 15.58
C LEU A 114 -8.68 -10.99 15.40
N PHE A 115 -9.44 -10.36 14.51
CA PHE A 115 -9.31 -8.96 14.12
C PHE A 115 -10.60 -8.16 14.42
N PRO A 116 -10.92 -7.92 15.71
CA PRO A 116 -12.14 -7.23 16.11
C PRO A 116 -12.19 -5.79 15.56
N SER A 117 -13.39 -5.34 15.17
CA SER A 117 -13.68 -3.97 14.67
C SER A 117 -14.44 -3.13 15.70
N GLU A 118 -14.54 -1.81 15.47
CA GLU A 118 -15.30 -0.87 16.33
C GLU A 118 -16.81 -1.12 16.34
N GLU A 119 -17.35 -1.89 15.39
CA GLU A 119 -18.79 -2.14 15.28
C GLU A 119 -19.32 -3.06 16.40
N GLU A 120 -18.42 -3.61 17.23
CA GLU A 120 -18.76 -4.55 18.30
C GLU A 120 -18.23 -4.09 19.65
N GLU A 121 -19.13 -4.03 20.66
CA GLU A 121 -18.77 -3.88 22.07
C GLU A 121 -18.13 -5.19 22.57
N GLN A 122 -16.87 -5.44 22.19
CA GLN A 122 -16.08 -6.53 22.75
C GLN A 122 -15.11 -6.00 23.81
N GLU A 123 -14.98 -6.71 24.93
CA GLU A 123 -13.99 -6.42 25.99
C GLU A 123 -12.55 -6.39 25.46
N ASP A 124 -12.30 -7.05 24.32
CA ASP A 124 -10.99 -7.23 23.71
C ASP A 124 -10.51 -6.07 22.82
N GLY A 125 -11.27 -4.97 22.75
CA GLY A 125 -10.89 -3.75 22.02
C GLY A 125 -10.75 -3.94 20.50
N VAL A 126 -10.25 -2.93 19.80
CA VAL A 126 -10.27 -2.88 18.33
C VAL A 126 -8.88 -3.17 17.75
N ALA A 127 -8.78 -4.14 16.84
CA ALA A 127 -7.55 -4.51 16.15
C ALA A 127 -7.85 -5.00 14.71
N PRO A 128 -8.34 -4.11 13.83
CA PRO A 128 -8.90 -4.52 12.55
C PRO A 128 -7.80 -4.74 11.50
N VAL A 129 -8.16 -5.44 10.42
CA VAL A 129 -7.37 -5.41 9.18
C VAL A 129 -7.86 -4.30 8.26
N VAL A 130 -6.97 -3.73 7.46
CA VAL A 130 -7.32 -2.74 6.43
C VAL A 130 -6.61 -3.09 5.14
N ASP A 131 -7.36 -3.13 4.03
CA ASP A 131 -6.78 -3.43 2.72
C ASP A 131 -6.71 -2.18 1.84
N SER A 132 -5.51 -1.76 1.48
CA SER A 132 -5.28 -0.56 0.64
C SER A 132 -5.86 -0.69 -0.76
N LYS A 133 -5.97 -1.89 -1.33
CA LYS A 133 -6.62 -2.11 -2.63
C LYS A 133 -8.13 -1.92 -2.50
N TYR A 134 -8.72 -2.38 -1.39
CA TYR A 134 -10.14 -2.09 -1.10
C TYR A 134 -10.39 -0.57 -1.02
N VAL A 135 -9.53 0.17 -0.31
CA VAL A 135 -9.62 1.63 -0.23
C VAL A 135 -9.55 2.26 -1.62
N ALA A 136 -8.58 1.86 -2.44
CA ALA A 136 -8.41 2.39 -3.80
C ALA A 136 -9.63 2.11 -4.72
N GLU A 137 -10.14 0.88 -4.73
CA GLU A 137 -11.19 0.46 -5.67
C GLU A 137 -12.61 0.85 -5.24
N TYR A 138 -12.92 0.76 -3.95
CA TYR A 138 -14.29 0.89 -3.45
C TYR A 138 -14.57 2.26 -2.83
N GLN A 139 -13.60 2.83 -2.12
CA GLN A 139 -13.76 4.11 -1.43
C GLN A 139 -13.36 5.29 -2.33
N GLU A 140 -12.16 5.22 -2.92
CA GLU A 140 -11.60 6.33 -3.70
C GLU A 140 -11.91 6.25 -5.20
N ARG A 141 -12.41 5.10 -5.67
CA ARG A 141 -12.73 4.86 -7.09
C ARG A 141 -11.57 5.22 -8.02
N MET A 142 -10.36 4.80 -7.65
CA MET A 142 -9.17 5.01 -8.45
C MET A 142 -9.26 4.22 -9.77
N PRO A 143 -8.71 4.75 -10.90
CA PRO A 143 -8.76 4.07 -12.19
C PRO A 143 -7.86 2.83 -12.26
N ALA A 144 -6.85 2.74 -11.40
CA ALA A 144 -6.01 1.57 -11.20
C ALA A 144 -5.81 1.34 -9.69
N SER A 145 -5.44 0.11 -9.33
CA SER A 145 -5.42 -0.35 -7.94
C SER A 145 -4.25 -1.26 -7.58
N TYR A 146 -3.25 -1.39 -8.47
CA TYR A 146 -1.99 -2.06 -8.11
C TYR A 146 -1.17 -1.19 -7.16
N LEU A 147 -0.44 -1.82 -6.26
CA LEU A 147 0.16 -1.16 -5.09
C LEU A 147 1.02 0.05 -5.44
N GLU A 148 1.92 -0.07 -6.42
CA GLU A 148 2.79 1.02 -6.84
C GLU A 148 1.99 2.25 -7.30
N TYR A 149 0.92 2.05 -8.07
CA TYR A 149 0.04 3.14 -8.49
C TYR A 149 -0.65 3.81 -7.32
N VAL A 150 -1.24 3.01 -6.41
CA VAL A 150 -1.94 3.55 -5.23
C VAL A 150 -0.96 4.38 -4.40
N PHE A 151 0.22 3.83 -4.11
CA PHE A 151 1.25 4.51 -3.35
C PHE A 151 1.74 5.79 -4.04
N ARG A 152 2.14 5.73 -5.31
CA ARG A 152 2.66 6.92 -6.04
C ARG A 152 1.61 8.00 -6.13
N ARG A 153 0.34 7.64 -6.37
CA ARG A 153 -0.76 8.61 -6.33
C ARG A 153 -0.92 9.23 -4.95
N SER A 154 -1.02 8.41 -3.89
CA SER A 154 -1.13 8.88 -2.51
C SER A 154 0.04 9.79 -2.13
N GLN A 155 1.26 9.46 -2.57
CA GLN A 155 2.47 10.23 -2.28
C GLN A 155 2.45 11.60 -2.96
N ARG A 156 2.07 11.65 -4.24
CA ARG A 156 1.93 12.89 -5.02
C ARG A 156 0.88 13.79 -4.42
N ASP A 157 -0.28 13.23 -4.09
CA ASP A 157 -1.36 13.99 -3.47
C ASP A 157 -0.96 14.47 -2.08
N ASN A 158 -0.34 13.63 -1.25
CA ASN A 158 0.17 14.00 0.07
C ASN A 158 1.14 15.20 0.02
N PHE A 159 2.00 15.25 -1.00
CA PHE A 159 2.88 16.40 -1.23
C PHE A 159 2.10 17.67 -1.58
N LEU A 160 1.10 17.57 -2.46
CA LEU A 160 0.25 18.70 -2.84
C LEU A 160 -0.55 19.21 -1.63
N GLU A 161 -1.12 18.30 -0.84
CA GLU A 161 -1.80 18.62 0.42
C GLU A 161 -0.88 19.37 1.38
N ALA A 162 0.37 18.93 1.53
CA ALA A 162 1.37 19.62 2.34
C ALA A 162 1.71 21.02 1.81
N LYS A 163 1.93 21.16 0.49
CA LYS A 163 2.20 22.44 -0.19
C LYS A 163 1.06 23.45 0.01
N GLU A 164 -0.18 22.97 0.01
CA GLU A 164 -1.39 23.78 0.21
C GLU A 164 -1.75 23.98 1.70
N GLY A 165 -0.94 23.48 2.64
CA GLY A 165 -1.19 23.61 4.07
C GLY A 165 -2.46 22.89 4.53
N ARG A 166 -2.81 21.78 3.87
CA ARG A 166 -3.86 20.83 4.24
C ARG A 166 -3.30 19.66 5.06
N VAL A 167 -4.20 18.77 5.48
CA VAL A 167 -3.84 17.60 6.29
C VAL A 167 -3.04 16.63 5.45
N HIS A 168 -1.84 16.30 5.92
CA HIS A 168 -0.91 15.39 5.24
C HIS A 168 -0.24 14.46 6.26
N VAL A 169 0.30 13.37 5.74
CA VAL A 169 1.08 12.37 6.46
C VAL A 169 2.56 12.75 6.38
N LYS A 170 3.25 12.69 7.52
CA LYS A 170 4.70 12.93 7.62
C LYS A 170 5.41 11.71 8.18
N MET A 171 6.26 11.10 7.36
CA MET A 171 7.07 9.96 7.77
C MET A 171 8.42 10.39 8.31
N SER A 172 8.91 9.70 9.33
CA SER A 172 10.29 9.78 9.80
C SER A 172 10.87 8.38 9.89
N PHE A 173 12.03 8.17 9.28
CA PHE A 173 12.74 6.88 9.27
C PHE A 173 13.80 6.81 10.39
N ARG A 174 13.72 7.69 11.38
CA ARG A 174 14.66 7.73 12.50
C ARG A 174 14.30 6.63 13.49
N GLY A 175 15.20 5.66 13.67
CA GLY A 175 15.05 4.59 14.64
C GLY A 175 16.39 4.10 15.16
N ASN A 176 16.44 3.77 16.45
CA ASN A 176 17.63 3.27 17.15
C ASN A 176 18.21 2.01 16.48
N VAL A 177 17.37 1.22 15.79
CA VAL A 177 17.77 -0.03 15.16
C VAL A 177 18.80 0.20 14.06
N MET A 178 18.70 1.27 13.27
CA MET A 178 19.66 1.56 12.19
C MET A 178 21.08 1.81 12.70
N GLU A 179 21.23 2.26 13.94
CA GLU A 179 22.53 2.46 14.60
C GLU A 179 23.08 1.17 15.21
N LEU A 180 22.23 0.16 15.40
CA LEU A 180 22.55 -1.13 16.04
C LEU A 180 22.85 -2.26 15.05
N VAL A 181 22.39 -2.16 13.79
CA VAL A 181 22.63 -3.20 12.78
C VAL A 181 23.80 -2.86 11.85
N PRO A 182 24.59 -3.87 11.42
CA PRO A 182 25.66 -3.68 10.43
C PRO A 182 25.13 -3.07 9.13
N SER A 183 25.93 -2.21 8.49
CA SER A 183 25.54 -1.58 7.22
C SER A 183 25.26 -2.59 6.10
N SER A 184 25.86 -3.77 6.15
CA SER A 184 25.59 -4.89 5.21
C SER A 184 24.17 -5.47 5.32
N SER A 185 23.48 -5.21 6.43
CA SER A 185 22.10 -5.63 6.66
C SER A 185 21.09 -4.53 6.33
N LEU A 186 21.57 -3.34 5.98
CA LEU A 186 20.75 -2.20 5.59
C LEU A 186 20.65 -2.09 4.08
N GLU A 187 19.45 -1.86 3.61
CA GLU A 187 19.17 -1.54 2.23
C GLU A 187 18.61 -0.12 2.14
N ARG A 188 19.11 0.65 1.17
CA ARG A 188 18.59 1.99 0.88
C ARG A 188 17.79 1.93 -0.40
N VAL A 189 16.52 2.29 -0.30
CA VAL A 189 15.61 2.42 -1.42
C VAL A 189 15.21 3.88 -1.52
N ASP A 190 15.39 4.48 -2.69
CA ASP A 190 14.90 5.83 -2.93
C ASP A 190 13.42 5.76 -3.34
N CYS A 191 12.57 6.38 -2.52
CA CYS A 191 11.15 6.53 -2.80
C CYS A 191 10.76 7.98 -3.05
N SER A 192 11.69 8.84 -3.45
CA SER A 192 11.42 10.25 -3.73
C SER A 192 10.43 10.44 -4.88
N LEU A 193 9.76 11.59 -4.87
CA LEU A 193 8.92 12.01 -6.01
C LEU A 193 9.83 12.34 -7.20
N PRO A 194 9.29 12.29 -8.44
CA PRO A 194 10.09 12.60 -9.62
C PRO A 194 10.67 14.00 -9.54
N GLU A 195 11.87 14.18 -10.10
CA GLU A 195 12.52 15.47 -10.16
C GLU A 195 11.62 16.52 -10.86
N GLY A 196 11.52 17.69 -10.23
CA GLY A 196 10.67 18.79 -10.71
C GLY A 196 9.18 18.64 -10.42
N PHE A 197 8.70 17.57 -9.77
CA PHE A 197 7.30 17.49 -9.37
C PHE A 197 6.93 18.65 -8.41
N PRO A 198 5.76 19.31 -8.59
CA PRO A 198 4.67 19.01 -9.52
C PRO A 198 4.70 19.79 -10.84
N ASP A 199 5.74 20.59 -11.05
CA ASP A 199 5.81 21.62 -12.07
C ASP A 199 6.71 21.21 -13.27
N HIS A 200 7.12 19.94 -13.32
CA HIS A 200 7.93 19.39 -14.39
C HIS A 200 7.20 19.42 -15.74
N ALA A 201 7.92 19.82 -16.80
CA ALA A 201 7.36 19.89 -18.15
C ALA A 201 7.10 18.49 -18.73
N ILE A 202 5.95 18.32 -19.38
CA ILE A 202 5.57 17.07 -20.05
C ILE A 202 4.88 17.38 -21.36
N ASP A 203 5.43 16.85 -22.45
CA ASP A 203 4.69 16.78 -23.71
C ASP A 203 3.60 15.71 -23.59
N ALA A 204 2.38 16.17 -23.37
CA ALA A 204 1.21 15.31 -23.19
C ALA A 204 0.95 14.35 -24.37
N ARG A 205 1.26 14.78 -25.60
CA ARG A 205 1.03 13.97 -26.80
C ARG A 205 2.03 12.83 -26.84
N ARG A 206 3.32 13.17 -26.75
CA ARG A 206 4.41 12.19 -26.76
C ARG A 206 4.34 11.23 -25.56
N ALA A 207 3.97 11.73 -24.39
CA ALA A 207 3.77 10.92 -23.19
C ALA A 207 2.68 9.86 -23.39
N ASN A 208 1.52 10.25 -23.94
CA ASN A 208 0.41 9.33 -24.15
C ASN A 208 0.69 8.30 -25.27
N GLU A 209 1.48 8.64 -26.29
CA GLU A 209 1.90 7.71 -27.36
C GLU A 209 2.93 6.69 -26.85
N ARG A 210 3.83 7.12 -25.95
CA ARG A 210 4.89 6.26 -25.40
C ARG A 210 4.42 5.36 -24.27
N LEU A 211 3.38 5.73 -23.51
CA LEU A 211 2.92 4.97 -22.35
C LEU A 211 2.24 3.65 -22.75
N CYS A 212 2.58 2.56 -22.07
CA CYS A 212 1.89 1.30 -22.27
C CYS A 212 0.53 1.33 -21.57
N ALA A 213 -0.56 1.28 -22.35
CA ALA A 213 -1.91 1.28 -21.79
C ALA A 213 -2.20 0.08 -20.88
N GLN A 214 -1.68 -1.10 -21.23
CA GLN A 214 -1.87 -2.30 -20.42
C GLN A 214 -1.19 -2.16 -19.05
N PHE A 215 0.06 -1.71 -19.03
CA PHE A 215 0.78 -1.46 -17.79
C PHE A 215 0.12 -0.34 -16.97
N ALA A 216 -0.24 0.78 -17.60
CA ALA A 216 -0.85 1.92 -16.91
C ALA A 216 -2.11 1.51 -16.13
N ASN A 217 -2.94 0.63 -16.69
CA ASN A 217 -4.19 0.20 -16.08
C ASN A 217 -4.02 -0.96 -15.07
N HIS A 218 -2.98 -1.79 -15.21
CA HIS A 218 -2.90 -3.07 -14.49
C HIS A 218 -1.58 -3.30 -13.72
N GLY A 219 -0.59 -2.44 -13.88
CA GLY A 219 0.75 -2.63 -13.31
C GLY A 219 1.56 -3.75 -13.99
N PHE A 220 1.00 -4.39 -15.03
CA PHE A 220 1.62 -5.50 -15.74
C PHE A 220 1.38 -5.41 -17.25
N CYS A 221 2.36 -5.84 -18.03
CA CYS A 221 2.26 -5.97 -19.49
C CYS A 221 2.68 -7.37 -19.92
N ARG A 222 1.87 -8.01 -20.78
CA ARG A 222 2.17 -9.34 -21.34
C ARG A 222 3.45 -9.38 -22.17
N LYS A 223 3.87 -8.24 -22.72
CA LYS A 223 5.11 -8.12 -23.50
C LYS A 223 6.34 -7.95 -22.60
N GLY A 224 6.17 -7.72 -21.29
CA GLY A 224 7.25 -7.58 -20.33
C GLY A 224 8.36 -6.64 -20.82
N THR A 225 9.61 -7.11 -20.76
CA THR A 225 10.80 -6.39 -21.23
C THR A 225 10.86 -6.20 -22.75
N ALA A 226 10.10 -6.98 -23.53
CA ALA A 226 9.99 -6.81 -24.98
C ALA A 226 9.00 -5.70 -25.37
N CYS A 227 8.32 -5.06 -24.41
CA CYS A 227 7.45 -3.93 -24.67
C CYS A 227 8.25 -2.70 -25.08
N LYS A 228 7.92 -2.10 -26.23
CA LYS A 228 8.54 -0.85 -26.72
C LYS A 228 7.95 0.41 -26.07
N GLN A 229 6.88 0.26 -25.31
CA GLN A 229 6.20 1.34 -24.61
C GLN A 229 6.71 1.44 -23.17
N ALA A 230 6.59 2.63 -22.57
CA ALA A 230 7.03 2.90 -21.22
C ALA A 230 6.15 2.19 -20.18
N HIS A 231 6.80 1.54 -19.21
CA HIS A 231 6.20 0.99 -17.99
C HIS A 231 6.57 1.88 -16.80
N ASP A 232 5.98 3.08 -16.77
CA ASP A 232 6.29 4.11 -15.80
C ASP A 232 5.00 4.64 -15.16
N VAL A 233 4.85 4.40 -13.85
CA VAL A 233 3.68 4.79 -13.07
C VAL A 233 3.57 6.31 -12.92
N ASP A 234 4.69 7.01 -12.78
CA ASP A 234 4.68 8.47 -12.66
C ASP A 234 4.24 9.12 -13.98
N LEU A 235 4.71 8.57 -15.12
CA LEU A 235 4.25 8.97 -16.44
C LEU A 235 2.75 8.67 -16.64
N ALA A 236 2.25 7.55 -16.13
CA ALA A 236 0.83 7.22 -16.18
C ALA A 236 -0.02 8.25 -15.41
N LEU A 237 0.38 8.55 -14.17
CA LEU A 237 -0.27 9.54 -13.32
C LEU A 237 -0.16 10.97 -13.89
N ASP A 238 0.94 11.30 -14.56
CA ASP A 238 1.12 12.56 -15.29
C ASP A 238 0.09 12.72 -16.42
N VAL A 239 -0.03 11.67 -17.26
CA VAL A 239 -1.01 11.64 -18.36
C VAL A 239 -2.45 11.70 -17.82
N GLU A 240 -2.74 11.01 -16.71
CA GLU A 240 -4.04 11.07 -16.05
C GLU A 240 -4.36 12.49 -15.57
N LYS A 241 -3.43 13.16 -14.89
CA LYS A 241 -3.59 14.54 -14.42
C LYS A 241 -3.88 15.49 -15.58
N ILE A 242 -3.13 15.40 -16.67
CA ILE A 242 -3.35 16.23 -17.86
C ILE A 242 -4.75 16.00 -18.45
N LYS A 243 -5.19 14.73 -18.54
CA LYS A 243 -6.53 14.38 -19.04
C LYS A 243 -7.63 14.93 -18.14
N SER A 244 -7.49 14.78 -16.82
CA SER A 244 -8.48 15.25 -15.85
C SER A 244 -8.59 16.78 -15.81
N GLU A 245 -7.47 17.50 -15.91
CA GLU A 245 -7.47 18.96 -16.00
C GLU A 245 -8.13 19.46 -17.28
N LYS A 246 -7.86 18.84 -18.44
CA LYS A 246 -8.54 19.16 -19.70
C LYS A 246 -10.05 18.94 -19.60
N ALA A 247 -10.48 17.83 -19.01
CA ALA A 247 -11.90 17.54 -18.78
C ALA A 247 -12.55 18.56 -17.84
N ARG A 248 -11.87 18.93 -16.74
CA ARG A 248 -12.33 19.95 -15.79
C ARG A 248 -12.49 21.32 -16.45
N ARG A 249 -11.51 21.74 -17.26
CA ARG A 249 -11.57 23.00 -18.03
C ARG A 249 -12.75 23.00 -19.01
N ARG A 250 -12.96 21.92 -19.75
CA ARG A 250 -14.10 21.75 -20.66
C ARG A 250 -15.44 21.83 -19.92
N ARG A 251 -15.55 21.18 -18.76
CA ARG A 251 -16.77 21.24 -17.92
C ARG A 251 -17.02 22.66 -17.40
N LYS A 252 -15.97 23.35 -16.94
CA LYS A 252 -16.07 24.74 -16.47
C LYS A 252 -16.59 25.66 -17.59
N ARG A 253 -16.00 25.59 -18.79
CA ARG A 253 -16.46 26.36 -19.95
C ARG A 253 -17.93 26.10 -20.30
N ARG A 254 -18.38 24.84 -20.26
CA ARG A 254 -19.80 24.48 -20.49
C ARG A 254 -20.74 25.10 -19.46
N LEU A 255 -20.34 25.12 -18.19
CA LEU A 255 -21.13 25.72 -17.12
C LEU A 255 -21.17 27.26 -17.23
N GLU A 256 -20.05 27.88 -17.60
CA GLU A 256 -19.97 29.34 -17.83
C GLU A 256 -20.80 29.77 -19.04
N ALA A 257 -20.78 29.00 -20.13
CA ALA A 257 -21.64 29.22 -21.29
C ALA A 257 -23.13 29.07 -20.94
N GLN A 258 -23.51 28.05 -20.15
CA GLN A 258 -24.88 27.88 -19.66
C GLN A 258 -25.33 29.00 -18.70
N ALA A 259 -24.39 29.60 -17.97
CA ALA A 259 -24.67 30.70 -17.05
C ALA A 259 -24.70 32.09 -17.74
N GLY A 260 -24.50 32.16 -19.05
CA GLY A 260 -24.48 33.44 -19.79
C GLY A 260 -23.31 34.36 -19.41
N LEU A 261 -22.24 33.81 -18.84
CA LEU A 261 -21.06 34.54 -18.36
C LEU A 261 -19.94 34.60 -19.43
N GLU A 262 -20.26 34.43 -20.71
CA GLU A 262 -19.26 34.39 -21.78
C GLU A 262 -18.49 35.71 -21.87
N LYS A 263 -17.23 35.69 -21.40
CA LYS A 263 -16.19 36.57 -21.92
C LYS A 263 -15.48 35.85 -23.05
N SER A 264 -15.39 36.56 -24.17
CA SER A 264 -14.83 36.17 -25.45
C SER A 264 -13.39 35.63 -25.38
N GLU A 265 -13.17 34.62 -26.22
CA GLU A 265 -11.91 34.20 -26.86
C GLU A 265 -10.67 33.98 -25.99
N ASP A 266 -10.34 32.70 -25.80
CA ASP A 266 -8.94 32.26 -25.90
C ASP A 266 -8.90 31.08 -26.88
N LYS A 267 -8.30 31.35 -28.04
CA LYS A 267 -7.98 30.37 -29.08
C LYS A 267 -7.19 29.21 -28.48
N GLU A 268 -7.43 28.03 -29.06
CA GLU A 268 -6.57 26.88 -28.88
C GLU A 268 -5.15 27.23 -29.29
N ASP A 269 -4.28 27.47 -28.31
CA ASP A 269 -2.85 27.33 -28.50
C ASP A 269 -2.28 26.42 -27.41
N GLY A 270 -1.41 25.51 -27.85
CA GLY A 270 -0.79 24.49 -27.04
C GLY A 270 -0.18 25.08 -25.77
N VAL A 271 -0.24 24.30 -24.70
CA VAL A 271 0.46 24.60 -23.45
C VAL A 271 1.95 24.70 -23.76
N SER A 272 2.42 25.92 -23.99
CA SER A 272 3.82 26.32 -23.91
C SER A 272 3.85 27.45 -22.87
N MET A 273 4.60 27.24 -21.81
CA MET A 273 4.95 28.29 -20.86
C MET A 273 6.47 28.46 -20.94
N ALA A 274 6.86 29.53 -21.66
CA ALA A 274 8.10 30.31 -21.73
C ALA A 274 9.48 29.58 -21.58
N SER A 275 10.49 29.84 -22.41
CA SER A 275 10.99 31.13 -22.92
C SER A 275 11.83 30.93 -24.19
N SER A 276 11.72 31.88 -25.11
CA SER A 276 12.56 32.08 -26.30
C SER A 276 14.05 32.29 -25.97
N GLY A 277 14.93 31.69 -26.77
CA GLY A 277 16.38 31.94 -26.76
C GLY A 277 17.18 30.90 -27.54
N GLU A 278 17.27 31.10 -28.86
CA GLU A 278 18.32 30.64 -29.78
C GLU A 278 18.46 29.14 -30.12
N LYS A 279 18.80 28.93 -31.40
CA LYS A 279 19.03 27.65 -32.06
C LYS A 279 20.40 27.10 -31.62
N GLU A 280 20.43 25.91 -31.03
CA GLU A 280 21.56 24.99 -31.21
C GLU A 280 21.03 23.57 -31.45
N GLU A 281 21.50 22.98 -32.55
CA GLU A 281 21.40 21.56 -32.84
C GLU A 281 22.30 20.79 -31.87
N GLY A 282 21.79 19.69 -31.30
CA GLY A 282 22.62 18.65 -30.68
C GLY A 282 22.59 18.58 -29.16
N THR A 283 21.69 17.78 -28.61
CA THR A 283 21.99 16.43 -28.08
C THR A 283 20.71 15.85 -27.48
N ASP A 284 20.45 14.56 -27.74
CA ASP A 284 19.36 13.78 -27.16
C ASP A 284 19.63 13.57 -25.66
N ASP A 285 19.48 14.62 -24.86
CA ASP A 285 19.51 14.55 -23.40
C ASP A 285 18.09 14.59 -22.85
N SER A 286 17.26 13.68 -23.37
CA SER A 286 16.07 13.29 -22.63
C SER A 286 16.55 12.45 -21.44
N GLN A 287 16.91 13.14 -20.34
CA GLN A 287 17.18 12.52 -19.04
C GLN A 287 16.19 11.38 -18.85
N LYS A 288 16.69 10.14 -19.01
CA LYS A 288 15.88 8.95 -18.86
C LYS A 288 15.44 8.94 -17.41
N ARG A 289 14.21 9.39 -17.15
CA ARG A 289 13.55 9.18 -15.86
C ARG A 289 13.65 7.69 -15.59
N GLN A 290 14.42 7.34 -14.56
CA GLN A 290 14.47 5.95 -14.12
C GLN A 290 13.11 5.67 -13.51
N PRO A 291 12.33 4.73 -14.07
CA PRO A 291 11.05 4.37 -13.48
C PRO A 291 11.31 3.90 -12.06
N PHE A 292 10.46 4.29 -11.12
CA PHE A 292 10.52 3.78 -9.74
C PHE A 292 10.55 2.24 -9.72
N SER A 293 9.86 1.59 -10.67
CA SER A 293 9.84 0.14 -10.89
C SER A 293 11.18 -0.51 -11.27
N VAL A 294 12.17 0.24 -11.76
CA VAL A 294 13.45 -0.34 -12.26
C VAL A 294 14.48 -0.56 -11.14
N THR A 295 14.25 -0.05 -9.93
CA THR A 295 15.19 -0.23 -8.80
C THR A 295 14.54 -0.86 -7.59
N GLY A 296 14.44 -2.20 -7.56
CA GLY A 296 14.16 -2.95 -6.33
C GLY A 296 12.83 -2.64 -5.62
N ALA A 297 11.86 -2.02 -6.30
CA ALA A 297 10.59 -1.58 -5.71
C ALA A 297 9.62 -2.74 -5.40
N HIS A 298 9.80 -3.91 -6.02
CA HIS A 298 9.02 -5.14 -5.74
C HIS A 298 9.64 -5.99 -4.63
N ARG A 299 10.17 -5.35 -3.58
CA ARG A 299 10.66 -6.02 -2.38
C ARG A 299 9.58 -5.98 -1.32
N ALA A 300 9.44 -7.07 -0.58
CA ALA A 300 8.41 -7.21 0.46
C ALA A 300 8.37 -6.03 1.45
N GLY A 301 9.53 -5.53 1.88
CA GLY A 301 9.61 -4.35 2.77
C GLY A 301 9.16 -3.05 2.10
N VAL A 302 9.45 -2.86 0.81
CA VAL A 302 8.96 -1.70 0.05
C VAL A 302 7.46 -1.80 -0.13
N ASP A 303 6.94 -2.99 -0.48
CA ASP A 303 5.51 -3.24 -0.58
C ASP A 303 4.78 -2.99 0.75
N ALA A 304 5.35 -3.42 1.87
CA ALA A 304 4.82 -3.15 3.21
C ALA A 304 4.78 -1.65 3.51
N PHE A 305 5.85 -0.92 3.17
CA PHE A 305 5.88 0.54 3.32
C PHE A 305 4.83 1.24 2.45
N MET A 306 4.76 0.89 1.16
CA MET A 306 3.78 1.43 0.21
C MET A 306 2.35 1.19 0.69
N THR A 307 2.08 -0.01 1.19
CA THR A 307 0.78 -0.42 1.75
C THR A 307 0.42 0.43 2.96
N GLY A 308 1.31 0.49 3.95
CA GLY A 308 1.09 1.26 5.17
C GLY A 308 0.90 2.75 4.90
N PHE A 309 1.76 3.34 4.05
CA PHE A 309 1.65 4.75 3.66
C PHE A 309 0.31 5.05 2.99
N SER A 310 -0.13 4.19 2.07
CA SER A 310 -1.40 4.35 1.36
C SER A 310 -2.59 4.36 2.34
N VAL A 311 -2.64 3.39 3.26
CA VAL A 311 -3.69 3.34 4.30
C VAL A 311 -3.67 4.60 5.17
N LEU A 312 -2.50 4.99 5.68
CA LEU A 312 -2.35 6.18 6.51
C LEU A 312 -2.76 7.45 5.77
N TYR A 313 -2.40 7.59 4.49
CA TYR A 313 -2.79 8.73 3.67
C TYR A 313 -4.30 8.82 3.54
N HIS A 314 -4.99 7.74 3.19
CA HIS A 314 -6.44 7.76 3.02
C HIS A 314 -7.18 7.94 4.35
N ALA A 315 -6.66 7.41 5.46
CA ALA A 315 -7.25 7.57 6.78
C ALA A 315 -6.85 8.88 7.50
N ARG A 316 -5.94 9.69 6.93
CA ARG A 316 -5.29 10.84 7.62
C ARG A 316 -6.27 11.82 8.27
N MET A 317 -7.42 12.05 7.65
CA MET A 317 -8.42 13.00 8.14
C MET A 317 -9.08 12.49 9.43
N THR A 318 -9.46 11.22 9.44
CA THR A 318 -10.07 10.55 10.59
C THR A 318 -9.02 10.34 11.68
N LEU A 319 -7.82 9.89 11.33
CA LEU A 319 -6.70 9.76 12.28
C LEU A 319 -6.36 11.08 12.99
N LEU A 320 -6.42 12.22 12.29
CA LEU A 320 -6.18 13.53 12.91
C LEU A 320 -7.33 13.97 13.85
N LYS A 321 -8.57 13.63 13.51
CA LYS A 321 -9.77 14.11 14.22
C LYS A 321 -10.16 13.22 15.40
N GLU A 322 -10.13 11.91 15.17
CA GLU A 322 -10.70 10.86 16.02
C GLU A 322 -9.62 9.95 16.61
N GLY A 323 -8.43 9.90 15.99
CA GLY A 323 -7.33 9.04 16.45
C GLY A 323 -7.50 7.56 16.08
N SER A 324 -8.56 7.19 15.37
CA SER A 324 -8.84 5.84 14.91
C SER A 324 -8.97 5.76 13.38
N LEU A 325 -9.04 4.53 12.88
CA LEU A 325 -9.28 4.24 11.47
C LEU A 325 -10.79 4.30 11.18
N PRO A 326 -11.23 4.79 10.01
CA PRO A 326 -12.64 4.76 9.64
C PRO A 326 -13.19 3.33 9.57
N THR A 327 -14.34 3.06 10.20
CA THR A 327 -15.03 1.76 10.11
C THR A 327 -15.35 1.34 8.68
N ALA A 328 -15.58 2.32 7.79
CA ALA A 328 -15.85 2.08 6.38
C ALA A 328 -14.71 1.34 5.64
N ILE A 329 -13.48 1.35 6.17
CA ILE A 329 -12.31 0.73 5.55
C ILE A 329 -11.75 -0.47 6.33
N THR A 330 -12.27 -0.75 7.52
CA THR A 330 -11.84 -1.86 8.36
C THR A 330 -12.52 -3.16 7.97
N ASN A 331 -11.80 -4.29 8.08
CA ASN A 331 -12.30 -5.65 7.91
C ASN A 331 -12.94 -5.93 6.54
N ARG A 332 -12.55 -5.19 5.51
CA ARG A 332 -13.02 -5.36 4.13
C ARG A 332 -11.86 -5.71 3.21
N ILE A 333 -11.90 -6.92 2.68
CA ILE A 333 -10.86 -7.45 1.78
C ILE A 333 -11.43 -7.49 0.36
N PRO A 334 -10.76 -6.90 -0.64
CA PRO A 334 -11.25 -6.92 -2.00
C PRO A 334 -11.15 -8.33 -2.59
N LEU A 335 -12.12 -8.70 -3.42
CA LEU A 335 -12.10 -9.95 -4.15
C LEU A 335 -11.96 -9.63 -5.64
N SER A 336 -10.84 -10.00 -6.23
CA SER A 336 -10.55 -9.70 -7.63
C SER A 336 -11.68 -10.20 -8.54
N GLY A 337 -12.25 -9.31 -9.35
CA GLY A 337 -13.37 -9.61 -10.24
C GLY A 337 -14.75 -9.66 -9.57
N LYS A 338 -14.90 -9.17 -8.34
CA LYS A 338 -16.19 -9.09 -7.63
C LYS A 338 -16.56 -7.65 -7.29
N ASP A 339 -17.83 -7.33 -7.41
CA ASP A 339 -18.36 -5.99 -7.09
C ASP A 339 -18.53 -5.73 -5.58
N ARG A 340 -18.28 -6.75 -4.75
CA ARG A 340 -18.40 -6.67 -3.30
C ARG A 340 -17.15 -7.24 -2.63
N PRO A 341 -16.63 -6.58 -1.58
CA PRO A 341 -15.53 -7.13 -0.80
C PRO A 341 -15.99 -8.32 0.02
N LEU A 342 -15.04 -9.14 0.46
CA LEU A 342 -15.21 -10.03 1.59
C LEU A 342 -15.24 -9.20 2.87
N HIS A 343 -16.31 -9.28 3.62
CA HIS A 343 -16.46 -8.59 4.90
C HIS A 343 -16.17 -9.57 6.04
N LEU A 344 -15.18 -9.26 6.87
CA LEU A 344 -14.83 -10.06 8.06
C LEU A 344 -15.71 -9.61 9.21
N VAL A 345 -16.87 -10.25 9.32
CA VAL A 345 -17.83 -10.01 10.40
C VAL A 345 -18.21 -11.33 11.06
N PRO A 346 -18.40 -11.33 12.38
CA PRO A 346 -18.93 -12.48 13.10
C PRO A 346 -20.30 -12.87 12.57
N SER A 347 -20.53 -14.17 12.52
CA SER A 347 -21.80 -14.75 12.14
C SER A 347 -22.45 -15.38 13.37
N ARG A 348 -23.73 -15.08 13.61
CA ARG A 348 -24.52 -15.78 14.63
C ARG A 348 -24.80 -17.25 14.27
N LEU A 349 -24.59 -17.62 13.00
CA LEU A 349 -24.90 -18.94 12.47
C LEU A 349 -23.67 -19.84 12.37
N VAL A 350 -22.47 -19.28 12.48
CA VAL A 350 -21.21 -20.00 12.26
C VAL A 350 -20.26 -19.71 13.40
N GLU A 351 -19.95 -20.74 14.16
CA GLU A 351 -18.97 -20.67 15.22
C GLU A 351 -17.53 -20.68 14.70
N CYS A 352 -16.62 -20.09 15.46
CA CYS A 352 -15.19 -20.22 15.23
C CYS A 352 -14.75 -21.68 15.33
N SER A 353 -13.68 -22.04 14.61
CA SER A 353 -13.10 -23.38 14.62
C SER A 353 -12.48 -23.74 15.98
N ALA A 354 -12.41 -25.04 16.28
CA ALA A 354 -11.82 -25.51 17.54
C ALA A 354 -10.34 -25.09 17.67
N ALA A 355 -9.57 -25.25 16.59
CA ALA A 355 -8.16 -24.89 16.55
C ALA A 355 -7.92 -23.39 16.75
N HIS A 356 -8.84 -22.54 16.28
CA HIS A 356 -8.81 -21.10 16.55
C HIS A 356 -9.14 -20.78 18.00
N ARG A 357 -10.21 -21.36 18.56
CA ARG A 357 -10.63 -21.11 19.95
C ARG A 357 -9.52 -21.42 20.96
N ASP A 358 -8.77 -22.50 20.73
CA ASP A 358 -7.64 -22.85 21.57
C ASP A 358 -6.49 -21.84 21.46
N ARG A 359 -6.25 -21.32 20.24
CA ARG A 359 -5.13 -20.41 19.96
C ARG A 359 -5.41 -18.97 20.36
N VAL A 360 -6.63 -18.47 20.12
CA VAL A 360 -7.00 -17.06 20.33
C VAL A 360 -6.94 -16.66 21.80
N MET A 361 -7.13 -17.61 22.72
CA MET A 361 -6.98 -17.36 24.16
C MET A 361 -5.57 -16.85 24.51
N LEU A 362 -4.53 -17.37 23.85
CA LEU A 362 -3.15 -16.92 24.06
C LEU A 362 -2.94 -15.50 23.53
N VAL A 363 -3.53 -15.18 22.38
CA VAL A 363 -3.50 -13.83 21.80
C VAL A 363 -4.20 -12.83 22.72
N ARG A 364 -5.38 -13.17 23.22
CA ARG A 364 -6.14 -12.34 24.18
C ARG A 364 -5.37 -12.09 25.48
N ALA A 365 -4.74 -13.13 26.03
CA ALA A 365 -3.89 -13.00 27.21
C ALA A 365 -2.69 -12.08 26.96
N ALA A 366 -2.04 -12.21 25.79
CA ALA A 366 -0.93 -11.35 25.40
C ALA A 366 -1.36 -9.88 25.22
N ARG A 367 -2.54 -9.64 24.61
CA ARG A 367 -3.16 -8.30 24.52
C ARG A 367 -3.36 -7.66 25.88
N LYS A 368 -3.98 -8.37 26.82
CA LYS A 368 -4.19 -7.88 28.19
C LYS A 368 -2.87 -7.51 28.88
N LYS A 369 -1.81 -8.31 28.68
CA LYS A 369 -0.47 -8.03 29.20
C LYS A 369 0.15 -6.78 28.55
N ALA A 370 0.03 -6.65 27.23
CA ALA A 370 0.53 -5.49 26.50
C ALA A 370 -0.17 -4.19 26.94
N ASP A 371 -1.49 -4.23 27.14
CA ASP A 371 -2.27 -3.08 27.63
C ASP A 371 -1.83 -2.66 29.04
N ALA A 372 -1.63 -3.61 29.96
CA ALA A 372 -1.12 -3.32 31.30
C ALA A 372 0.28 -2.67 31.29
N SER A 373 1.15 -3.07 30.36
CA SER A 373 2.47 -2.47 30.19
C SER A 373 2.44 -1.04 29.63
N ARG A 374 1.37 -0.67 28.90
CA ARG A 374 1.21 0.69 28.34
C ARG A 374 0.65 1.68 29.35
N VAL A 375 -0.10 1.23 30.35
CA VAL A 375 -0.66 2.08 31.42
C VAL A 375 0.38 2.39 32.51
N SER A 376 1.46 1.62 32.56
CA SER A 376 2.54 1.75 33.56
C SER A 376 3.73 2.61 33.08
N VAL A 377 3.67 3.17 31.87
CA VAL A 377 4.62 4.15 31.30
C VAL A 377 3.89 5.47 31.09
#